data_AF-A0A951FHS8-F1
#
_entry.id   AF-A0A951FHS8-F1
#
_cell.length_a   1.000
_cell.length_b   1.000
_cell.length_c   1.000
_cell.angle_alpha   90.00
_cell.angle_beta   90.00
_cell.angle_gamma   90.00
#
_symmetry.space_group_name_H-M   'P 1'
#
loop_
_entity.id
_entity.type
_entity.pdbx_description
1 polymer ?
#
loop_
_entity_poly.entity_id
_entity_poly.type
_entity_poly.pdbx_seq_one_letter_code
_entity_poly.pdbx_strand_id
1 'polypeptide(L)'
;ISRSYNLLIRLMFWHRFRDAQCGFKGATRRVVDELVPQVKDQAWFFDTELLLKGEQQNYRIFELPVEWIEDLDSRVKIVKTAWEDIKGLVRVRVGG
;
A
#
# COMPACT_ATOMS: atom_id res chain seq x y z
N ILE A 1 -9.54 -13.14 9.64
CA ILE A 1 -8.13 -13.08 9.18
C ILE A 1 -7.78 -11.68 8.63
N SER A 2 -8.70 -10.98 7.93
CA SER A 2 -8.52 -9.58 7.47
C SER A 2 -8.25 -8.53 8.58
N ARG A 3 -8.88 -8.63 9.77
CA ARG A 3 -8.73 -7.63 10.85
C ARG A 3 -7.35 -7.65 11.53
N SER A 4 -6.73 -8.82 11.65
CA SER A 4 -5.43 -8.99 12.31
C SER A 4 -4.27 -8.48 11.44
N TYR A 5 -4.38 -8.62 10.12
CA TYR A 5 -3.41 -8.13 9.15
C TYR A 5 -3.44 -6.60 9.03
N ASN A 6 -4.64 -6.01 8.95
CA ASN A 6 -4.84 -4.55 9.02
C ASN A 6 -4.29 -3.95 10.33
N LEU A 7 -4.42 -4.67 11.45
CA LEU A 7 -3.86 -4.24 12.74
C LEU A 7 -2.32 -4.27 12.72
N LEU A 8 -1.72 -5.27 12.07
CA LEU A 8 -0.26 -5.41 11.94
C LEU A 8 0.35 -4.30 11.07
N ILE A 9 -0.29 -3.97 9.94
CA ILE A 9 0.11 -2.83 9.09
C ILE A 9 -0.02 -1.51 9.87
N ARG A 10 -1.15 -1.29 10.56
CA ARG A 10 -1.37 -0.07 11.38
C ARG A 10 -0.41 0.06 12.55
N LEU A 11 0.03 -1.04 13.15
CA LEU A 11 1.00 -1.03 14.26
C LEU A 11 2.43 -0.84 13.78
N MET A 12 2.78 -1.35 12.60
CA MET A 12 4.14 -1.23 12.05
C MET A 12 4.37 0.07 11.29
N PHE A 13 3.32 0.65 10.72
CA PHE A 13 3.38 1.94 10.03
C PHE A 13 2.37 2.89 10.66
N TRP A 14 2.92 3.88 11.36
CA TRP A 14 2.19 5.03 11.91
C TRP A 14 1.76 5.99 10.79
N HIS A 15 1.27 5.44 9.68
CA HIS A 15 0.88 6.20 8.50
C HIS A 15 -0.52 6.79 8.68
N ARG A 16 -0.80 7.93 8.03
CA ARG A 16 -2.08 8.62 8.22
C ARG A 16 -3.25 8.00 7.45
N PHE A 17 -2.95 7.14 6.48
CA PHE A 17 -3.95 6.44 5.68
C PHE A 17 -4.51 5.20 6.41
N ARG A 18 -5.81 4.94 6.24
CA ARG A 18 -6.57 3.85 6.86
C ARG A 18 -6.65 2.62 5.97
N ASP A 19 -6.54 2.79 4.65
CA ASP A 19 -6.60 1.72 3.65
C ASP A 19 -5.54 1.94 2.55
N ALA A 20 -4.51 1.10 2.59
CA ALA A 20 -3.44 1.10 1.58
C ALA A 20 -3.75 0.18 0.39
N GLN A 21 -4.63 -0.80 0.57
CA GLN A 21 -4.81 -1.96 -0.32
C GLN A 21 -6.02 -1.85 -1.23
N CYS A 22 -6.75 -0.72 -1.20
CA CYS A 22 -7.70 -0.40 -2.25
C CYS A 22 -6.98 -0.25 -3.59
N GLY A 23 -7.38 -1.05 -4.59
CA GLY A 23 -6.81 -1.04 -5.95
C GLY A 23 -7.19 0.17 -6.79
N PHE A 24 -7.95 1.12 -6.24
CA PHE A 24 -8.32 2.37 -6.93
C PHE A 24 -7.57 3.55 -6.33
N LYS A 25 -6.66 4.15 -7.12
CA LYS A 25 -5.89 5.34 -6.72
C LYS A 25 -5.86 6.38 -7.83
N GLY A 26 -6.11 7.63 -7.46
CA GLY A 26 -5.97 8.79 -8.34
C GLY A 26 -4.72 9.59 -7.96
N ALA A 27 -3.90 9.94 -8.95
CA ALA A 27 -2.71 10.77 -8.77
C ALA A 27 -2.59 11.79 -9.90
N THR A 28 -1.99 12.96 -9.61
CA THR A 28 -1.65 13.92 -10.66
C THR A 28 -0.49 13.38 -11.51
N ARG A 29 -0.40 13.82 -12.78
CA ARG A 29 0.69 13.41 -13.66
C ARG A 29 2.07 13.63 -13.04
N ARG A 30 2.27 14.77 -12.37
CA ARG A 30 3.52 15.08 -11.67
C ARG A 30 3.87 14.05 -10.59
N VAL A 31 2.90 13.67 -9.77
CA VAL A 31 3.09 12.65 -8.72
C VAL A 31 3.45 11.30 -9.34
N VAL A 32 2.81 10.93 -10.45
CA VAL A 32 3.10 9.69 -11.16
C VAL A 32 4.53 9.69 -11.70
N ASP A 33 4.90 10.73 -12.43
CA ASP A 33 6.23 10.85 -13.06
C ASP A 33 7.37 10.90 -12.02
N GLU A 34 7.12 11.48 -10.84
CA GLU A 34 8.11 11.57 -9.76
C GLU A 34 8.16 10.32 -8.86
N LEU A 35 7.02 9.76 -8.44
CA LEU A 35 6.98 8.68 -7.44
C LEU A 35 7.03 7.28 -8.03
N VAL A 36 6.35 7.01 -9.15
CA VAL A 36 6.24 5.65 -9.70
C VAL A 36 7.61 5.06 -10.06
N PRO A 37 8.55 5.79 -10.68
CA PRO A 37 9.88 5.25 -10.95
C PRO A 37 10.69 4.90 -9.70
N GLN A 38 10.30 5.41 -8.53
CA GLN A 38 10.97 5.17 -7.26
C GLN A 38 10.44 3.93 -6.53
N VAL A 39 9.27 3.42 -6.92
CA VAL A 39 8.67 2.21 -6.33
C VAL A 39 9.41 0.98 -6.88
N LYS A 40 9.93 0.15 -5.97
CA LYS A 40 10.71 -1.04 -6.34
C LYS A 40 9.83 -2.28 -6.47
N ASP A 41 8.73 -2.34 -5.73
CA ASP A 41 7.80 -3.46 -5.77
C ASP A 41 6.74 -3.30 -6.86
N GLN A 42 6.63 -4.28 -7.76
CA GLN A 42 5.60 -4.31 -8.81
C GLN A 42 4.50 -5.34 -8.51
N ALA A 43 4.50 -5.92 -7.29
CA ALA A 43 3.49 -6.85 -6.84
C ALA A 43 2.54 -6.15 -5.84
N TRP A 44 1.95 -6.91 -4.92
CA TRP A 44 0.96 -6.43 -3.94
C TRP A 44 1.45 -5.28 -3.05
N PHE A 45 2.77 -5.14 -2.92
CA PHE A 45 3.36 -4.09 -2.10
C PHE A 45 3.49 -2.74 -2.82
N PHE A 46 3.26 -2.69 -4.14
CA PHE A 46 3.35 -1.47 -4.95
C PHE A 46 2.60 -0.30 -4.31
N ASP A 47 1.33 -0.53 -3.96
CA ASP A 47 0.43 0.48 -3.44
C ASP A 47 0.90 1.05 -2.10
N THR A 48 1.45 0.19 -1.25
CA THR A 48 1.96 0.59 0.07
C THR A 48 3.26 1.36 -0.07
N GLU A 49 4.20 0.89 -0.91
CA GLU A 49 5.46 1.58 -1.16
C GLU A 49 5.24 2.96 -1.81
N LEU A 50 4.29 3.06 -2.74
CA LEU A 50 3.90 4.32 -3.37
C LEU A 50 3.38 5.34 -2.35
N LEU A 51 2.46 4.92 -1.47
CA LEU A 51 1.89 5.80 -0.44
C LEU A 51 2.95 6.23 0.58
N LEU A 52 3.83 5.32 1.02
CA LEU A 52 4.91 5.63 1.97
C LEU A 52 5.89 6.64 1.38
N LYS A 53 6.30 6.47 0.11
CA LYS A 53 7.17 7.44 -0.58
C LYS A 53 6.48 8.79 -0.78
N GLY A 54 5.17 8.78 -1.07
CA GLY A 54 4.35 9.98 -1.14
C GLY A 54 4.36 10.77 0.18
N GLU A 55 4.11 10.09 1.31
CA GLU A 55 4.18 10.72 2.64
C GLU A 55 5.59 11.26 2.95
N GLN A 56 6.65 10.48 2.66
CA GLN A 56 8.05 10.90 2.87
C GLN A 56 8.42 12.15 2.06
N GLN A 57 7.86 12.30 0.84
CA GLN A 57 8.06 13.48 0.00
C GLN A 57 7.06 14.62 0.28
N ASN A 58 6.29 14.53 1.38
CA ASN A 58 5.30 15.53 1.80
C ASN A 58 4.14 15.75 0.81
N TYR A 59 3.81 14.74 -0.01
CA TYR A 59 2.60 14.78 -0.83
C TYR A 59 1.34 14.70 0.03
N ARG A 60 0.29 15.41 -0.38
CA ARG A 60 -1.03 15.32 0.26
C ARG A 60 -1.75 14.08 -0.22
N ILE A 61 -2.08 13.19 0.70
CA ILE A 61 -2.88 11.99 0.46
C ILE A 61 -4.28 12.24 1.02
N PHE A 62 -5.30 11.96 0.21
CA PHE A 62 -6.70 12.12 0.59
C PHE A 62 -7.44 10.81 0.33
N GLU A 63 -8.20 10.35 1.34
CA GLU A 63 -9.01 9.13 1.25
C GLU A 63 -10.46 9.50 1.00
N LEU A 64 -11.01 9.01 -0.11
CA LEU A 64 -12.44 9.09 -0.39
C LEU A 64 -13.08 7.74 -0.06
N PRO A 65 -14.06 7.69 0.86
CA PRO A 65 -14.80 6.46 1.11
C PRO A 65 -15.62 6.13 -0.15
N VAL A 66 -15.39 4.94 -0.70
CA VAL A 66 -16.17 4.39 -1.81
C VAL A 66 -16.82 3.09 -1.35
N GLU A 67 -18.06 2.86 -1.78
CA GLU A 67 -18.70 1.57 -1.60
C GLU A 67 -18.14 0.60 -2.63
N TRP A 68 -17.36 -0.36 -2.16
CA TRP A 68 -16.79 -1.41 -2.99
C TRP A 68 -17.56 -2.71 -2.75
N ILE A 69 -18.21 -3.21 -3.80
CA ILE A 69 -18.92 -4.49 -3.76
C ILE A 69 -17.91 -5.57 -4.18
N GLU A 70 -17.34 -6.29 -3.20
CA GLU A 70 -16.45 -7.41 -3.49
C GLU A 70 -17.24 -8.59 -4.07
N ASP A 71 -16.76 -9.14 -5.18
CA ASP A 71 -17.14 -10.48 -5.62
C ASP A 71 -16.49 -11.50 -4.67
N LEU A 72 -17.30 -12.41 -4.10
CA LEU A 72 -16.87 -13.36 -3.06
C LEU A 72 -15.94 -14.46 -3.59
N ASP A 73 -15.74 -14.56 -4.90
CA ASP A 73 -14.84 -15.53 -5.53
C ASP A 73 -13.37 -15.04 -5.55
N SER A 74 -12.74 -15.03 -4.36
CA SER A 74 -11.34 -14.62 -4.21
C SER A 74 -10.37 -15.78 -4.47
N ARG A 75 -9.66 -15.71 -5.60
CA ARG A 75 -8.57 -16.64 -5.97
C ARG A 75 -7.20 -16.27 -5.36
N VAL A 76 -7.17 -15.35 -4.40
CA VAL A 76 -5.92 -14.79 -3.86
C VAL A 76 -5.39 -15.65 -2.70
N LYS A 77 -4.13 -16.08 -2.80
CA LYS A 77 -3.43 -16.85 -1.75
C LYS A 77 -2.90 -15.93 -0.65
N ILE A 78 -3.80 -15.54 0.27
CA ILE A 78 -3.58 -14.57 1.36
C ILE A 78 -2.25 -14.73 2.11
N VAL A 79 -1.85 -15.96 2.46
CA VAL A 79 -0.64 -16.22 3.25
C VAL A 79 0.65 -15.89 2.48
N LYS A 80 0.68 -16.16 1.16
CA LYS A 80 1.84 -15.87 0.33
C LYS A 80 2.02 -14.37 0.14
N THR A 81 0.91 -13.67 -0.13
CA THR A 81 0.87 -12.21 -0.27
C THR A 81 1.35 -11.51 1.01
N ALA A 82 0.88 -11.96 2.17
CA ALA A 82 1.29 -11.39 3.46
C ALA A 82 2.82 -11.50 3.71
N TRP A 83 3.44 -12.61 3.32
CA TRP A 83 4.88 -12.81 3.48
C TRP A 83 5.72 -11.98 2.49
N GLU A 84 5.23 -11.81 1.27
CA GLU A 84 5.86 -10.94 0.26
C GLU A 84 5.81 -9.47 0.70
N ASP A 85 4.67 -9.02 1.23
CA ASP A 85 4.53 -7.65 1.77
C ASP A 85 5.49 -7.41 2.96
N ILE A 86 5.60 -8.35 3.91
CA ILE A 86 6.56 -8.26 5.03
C ILE A 86 8.00 -8.11 4.54
N LYS A 87 8.40 -8.83 3.48
CA LYS A 87 9.73 -8.70 2.89
C LYS A 87 9.93 -7.33 2.22
N GLY A 88 8.92 -6.84 1.50
CA GLY A 88 8.92 -5.49 0.93
C GLY A 88 9.10 -4.41 2.01
N LEU A 89 8.39 -4.56 3.13
CA LEU A 89 8.44 -3.67 4.29
C LEU A 89 9.84 -3.61 4.91
N VAL A 90 10.50 -4.76 5.15
CA VAL A 90 11.86 -4.79 5.70
C VAL A 90 12.87 -4.17 4.74
N ARG A 91 12.72 -4.40 3.42
CA ARG A 91 13.59 -3.80 2.39
C ARG A 91 13.54 -2.27 2.42
N VAL A 92 12.33 -1.68 2.50
CA VAL A 92 12.16 -0.22 2.56
C VAL A 92 12.73 0.36 3.86
N ARG A 93 12.64 -0.37 4.98
CA ARG A 93 13.14 0.11 6.28
C ARG A 93 14.66 0.01 6.44
N VAL A 94 15.30 -0.96 5.79
CA VAL A 94 16.76 -1.22 5.94
C VAL A 94 17.57 -0.65 4.77
N GLY A 95 16.98 -0.52 3.58
CA GLY A 95 17.66 -0.06 2.36
C GLY A 95 17.21 1.32 1.86
N GLY A 96 16.69 2.16 2.75
CA GLY A 96 16.44 3.58 2.51
C GLY A 96 17.70 4.41 2.69
#